data_AF-A0A853PXA7-F1
#
_entry.id   AF-A0A853PXA7-F1
#
_cell.length_a   1.000
_cell.length_b   1.000
_cell.length_c   1.000
_cell.angle_alpha   90.00
_cell.angle_beta   90.00
_cell.angle_gamma   90.00
#
_symmetry.space_group_name_H-M   'P 1'
#
loop_
_entity.id
_entity.type
_entity.pdbx_description
1 polymer ?
#
loop_
_entity_poly.entity_id
_entity_poly.type
_entity_poly.pdbx_seq_one_letter_code
_entity_poly.pdbx_strand_id
1 'polypeptide(L)'
;MNRFTKSFADADTAFSGQYLKELEQLKGLTDAEIASVLPNTTNIDIYEKLIEVVGDASKKNMEQAELVSKIKNLGNVAIKLAKKIPGLAVLF
;
A
#
# COMPACT_ATOMS: atom_id res chain seq x y z
N MET A 1 -17.37 -10.37 -2.99
CA MET A 1 -17.02 -9.24 -3.88
C MET A 1 -16.30 -8.19 -3.07
N ASN A 2 -14.97 -8.17 -3.14
CA ASN A 2 -14.16 -7.14 -2.46
C ASN A 2 -14.25 -5.84 -3.26
N ARG A 3 -14.69 -4.76 -2.61
CA ARG A 3 -14.88 -3.44 -3.23
C ARG A 3 -13.56 -2.87 -3.77
N PHE A 4 -12.46 -3.33 -3.19
CA PHE A 4 -11.08 -2.98 -3.53
C PHE A 4 -10.63 -3.54 -4.88
N THR A 5 -11.20 -4.64 -5.39
CA THR A 5 -10.67 -5.29 -6.60
C THR A 5 -10.96 -4.51 -7.87
N LYS A 6 -11.90 -3.56 -7.85
CA LYS A 6 -12.38 -2.88 -9.07
C LYS A 6 -11.54 -1.67 -9.47
N SER A 7 -10.92 -0.97 -8.52
CA SER A 7 -10.10 0.22 -8.81
C SER A 7 -8.65 -0.12 -9.20
N PHE A 8 -8.24 -1.36 -8.97
CA PHE A 8 -6.83 -1.77 -9.07
C PHE A 8 -6.53 -2.76 -10.21
N ALA A 9 -7.56 -3.24 -10.91
CA ALA A 9 -7.45 -4.22 -11.99
C ALA A 9 -6.74 -3.66 -13.24
N ASP A 10 -6.86 -2.36 -13.52
CA ASP A 10 -6.18 -1.71 -14.65
C ASP A 10 -4.68 -1.46 -14.40
N ALA A 11 -4.24 -1.49 -13.13
CA ALA A 11 -2.84 -1.24 -12.77
C ALA A 11 -1.95 -2.50 -12.81
N ASP A 12 -2.55 -3.68 -12.94
CA ASP A 12 -1.89 -4.98 -12.82
C ASP A 12 -1.04 -5.35 -14.06
N THR A 13 -1.47 -4.91 -15.25
CA THR A 13 -0.95 -5.42 -16.52
C THR A 13 0.40 -4.80 -16.96
N ALA A 14 0.88 -3.75 -16.28
CA ALA A 14 1.99 -2.91 -16.79
C ALA A 14 3.11 -2.66 -15.76
N PHE A 15 3.29 -3.57 -14.80
CA PHE A 15 4.01 -3.24 -13.58
C PHE A 15 5.18 -4.23 -13.38
N SER A 16 6.41 -3.78 -13.65
CA SER A 16 7.68 -4.52 -13.44
C SER A 16 8.66 -3.72 -12.58
N GLY A 17 8.13 -2.93 -11.64
CA GLY A 17 8.92 -2.03 -10.79
C GLY A 17 9.34 -2.66 -9.46
N GLN A 18 10.29 -2.00 -8.79
CA GLN A 18 10.96 -2.45 -7.56
C GLN A 18 10.01 -2.76 -6.38
N TYR A 19 8.77 -2.25 -6.37
CA TYR A 19 7.78 -2.49 -5.31
C TYR A 19 6.52 -3.21 -5.79
N LEU A 20 6.58 -3.89 -6.95
CA LEU A 20 5.45 -4.65 -7.48
C LEU A 20 4.92 -5.66 -6.45
N LYS A 21 5.82 -6.47 -5.92
CA LYS A 21 5.51 -7.56 -5.01
C LYS A 21 4.88 -7.04 -3.73
N GLU A 22 5.42 -5.94 -3.20
CA GLU A 22 4.86 -5.25 -2.04
C GLU A 22 3.45 -4.70 -2.31
N LEU A 23 3.22 -4.15 -3.51
CA LEU A 23 1.92 -3.63 -3.93
C LEU A 23 0.89 -4.74 -4.09
N GLU A 24 1.26 -5.89 -4.66
CA GLU A 24 0.42 -7.07 -4.73
C GLU A 24 0.07 -7.61 -3.34
N GLN A 25 1.04 -7.66 -2.42
CA GLN A 25 0.78 -8.06 -1.04
C GLN A 25 -0.16 -7.07 -0.33
N LEU A 26 -0.02 -5.77 -0.58
CA LEU A 26 -0.93 -4.75 -0.06
C LEU A 26 -2.35 -4.98 -0.58
N LYS A 27 -2.52 -5.12 -1.89
CA LYS A 27 -3.82 -5.43 -2.53
C LYS A 27 -4.41 -6.78 -2.09
N GLY A 28 -3.55 -7.73 -1.76
CA GLY A 28 -3.90 -9.07 -1.29
C GLY A 28 -4.34 -9.12 0.18
N LEU A 29 -4.22 -8.02 0.93
CA LEU A 29 -4.76 -7.95 2.29
C LEU A 29 -6.28 -8.13 2.25
N THR A 30 -6.77 -8.99 3.15
CA THR A 30 -8.21 -9.22 3.29
C THR A 30 -8.87 -8.08 4.06
N ASP A 31 -10.17 -7.86 3.86
CA ASP A 31 -10.95 -6.92 4.66
C ASP A 31 -10.75 -7.11 6.17
N ALA A 32 -10.56 -8.36 6.65
CA ALA A 32 -10.29 -8.64 8.06
C ALA A 32 -8.90 -8.16 8.50
N GLU A 33 -7.87 -8.40 7.68
CA GLU A 33 -6.50 -7.93 7.93
C GLU A 33 -6.42 -6.40 7.91
N ILE A 34 -7.18 -5.78 6.99
CA ILE A 34 -7.35 -4.34 6.87
C ILE A 34 -8.11 -3.83 8.09
N ALA A 35 -9.30 -4.36 8.41
CA ALA A 35 -10.12 -3.93 9.56
C ALA A 35 -9.42 -4.12 10.91
N SER A 36 -8.57 -5.14 11.05
CA SER A 36 -7.77 -5.34 12.25
C SER A 36 -6.73 -4.22 12.47
N VAL A 37 -6.29 -3.56 11.40
CA VAL A 37 -5.40 -2.39 11.47
C VAL A 37 -6.20 -1.07 11.36
N LEU A 38 -7.38 -1.13 10.74
CA LEU A 38 -8.26 -0.03 10.37
C LEU A 38 -9.67 -0.24 10.94
N PRO A 39 -9.86 -0.14 12.27
CA PRO A 39 -11.19 -0.32 12.86
C PRO A 39 -12.17 0.84 12.55
N ASN A 40 -11.70 1.94 11.96
CA ASN A 40 -12.49 3.14 11.68
C ASN A 40 -12.59 3.43 10.18
N THR A 41 -13.75 3.95 9.76
CA THR A 41 -14.08 4.30 8.37
C THR A 41 -13.10 5.31 7.75
N THR A 42 -12.51 6.20 8.57
CA THR A 42 -11.49 7.18 8.14
C THR A 42 -10.20 6.54 7.64
N ASN A 43 -9.91 5.31 8.07
CA ASN A 43 -8.65 4.65 7.75
C ASN A 43 -8.64 3.98 6.36
N ILE A 44 -9.81 3.79 5.74
CA ILE A 44 -9.91 3.25 4.37
C ILE A 44 -9.21 4.17 3.37
N ASP A 45 -9.38 5.49 3.53
CA ASP A 45 -8.71 6.51 2.71
C ASP A 45 -7.18 6.43 2.81
N ILE A 46 -6.67 6.10 4.01
CA ILE A 46 -5.22 5.91 4.24
C ILE A 46 -4.72 4.67 3.50
N TYR A 47 -5.50 3.59 3.48
CA TYR A 47 -5.13 2.36 2.77
C TYR A 47 -5.12 2.57 1.24
N GLU A 48 -6.13 3.24 0.69
CA GLU A 48 -6.15 3.59 -0.75
C GLU A 48 -4.96 4.48 -1.12
N LYS A 49 -4.68 5.52 -0.32
CA LYS A 49 -3.50 6.37 -0.51
C LYS A 49 -2.19 5.61 -0.36
N LEU A 50 -2.11 4.63 0.53
CA LEU A 50 -0.91 3.80 0.68
C LEU A 50 -0.64 2.99 -0.59
N ILE A 51 -1.67 2.38 -1.17
CA ILE A 51 -1.54 1.65 -2.44
C ILE A 51 -1.14 2.61 -3.56
N GLU A 52 -1.75 3.80 -3.61
CA GLU A 52 -1.42 4.82 -4.61
C GLU A 52 0.04 5.27 -4.48
N VAL A 53 0.52 5.54 -3.27
CA VAL A 53 1.91 5.95 -3.00
C VAL A 53 2.90 4.87 -3.39
N VAL A 54 2.65 3.60 -3.03
CA VAL A 54 3.54 2.48 -3.40
C VAL A 54 3.50 2.24 -4.92
N GLY A 55 2.33 2.42 -5.55
CA GLY A 55 2.19 2.33 -7.00
C GLY A 55 2.93 3.45 -7.73
N ASP A 56 2.73 4.69 -7.32
CA ASP A 56 3.41 5.86 -7.88
C ASP A 56 4.92 5.74 -7.68
N ALA A 57 5.36 5.25 -6.52
CA ALA A 57 6.77 4.99 -6.24
C ALA A 57 7.38 3.95 -7.17
N SER A 58 6.68 2.84 -7.39
CA SER A 58 7.13 1.80 -8.32
C SER A 58 7.12 2.27 -9.77
N LYS A 59 6.12 3.07 -10.18
CA LYS A 59 6.01 3.60 -11.54
C LYS A 59 7.05 4.68 -11.84
N LYS A 60 7.34 5.54 -10.87
CA LYS A 60 8.29 6.65 -11.01
C LYS A 60 9.72 6.29 -10.62
N ASN A 61 9.98 5.03 -10.24
CA ASN A 61 11.28 4.63 -9.69
C ASN A 61 11.69 5.52 -8.50
N MET A 62 10.73 5.81 -7.63
CA MET A 62 10.90 6.67 -6.47
C MET A 62 11.81 6.00 -5.44
N GLU A 63 12.68 6.80 -4.83
CA GLU A 63 13.59 6.34 -3.80
C GLU A 63 12.86 5.80 -2.57
N GLN A 64 13.43 4.77 -1.96
CA GLN A 64 12.91 4.15 -0.74
C GLN A 64 12.66 5.18 0.36
N ALA A 65 13.56 6.16 0.52
CA ALA A 65 13.44 7.22 1.52
C ALA A 65 12.22 8.13 1.27
N GLU A 66 11.92 8.45 0.00
CA GLU A 66 10.76 9.27 -0.35
C GLU A 66 9.46 8.48 -0.16
N LEU A 67 9.44 7.20 -0.55
CA LEU A 67 8.33 6.29 -0.28
C LEU A 67 8.04 6.22 1.23
N VAL A 68 9.07 5.98 2.04
CA VAL A 68 8.97 5.94 3.52
C VAL A 68 8.44 7.26 4.08
N SER A 69 8.90 8.40 3.54
CA SER A 69 8.45 9.72 3.97
C SER A 69 6.96 9.95 3.64
N LYS A 70 6.51 9.56 2.43
CA LYS A 70 5.09 9.63 2.05
C LYS A 70 4.22 8.74 2.93
N ILE A 71 4.64 7.50 3.19
CA ILE A 71 3.93 6.58 4.08
C ILE A 71 3.87 7.12 5.52
N LYS A 72 4.96 7.71 6.02
CA LYS A 72 4.97 8.38 7.34
C LYS A 72 4.00 9.56 7.38
N ASN A 73 3.92 10.35 6.30
CA ASN A 73 2.98 11.46 6.18
C ASN A 73 1.51 11.03 6.12
N LEU A 74 1.22 9.85 5.58
CA LEU A 74 -0.13 9.26 5.63
C LEU A 74 -0.56 8.89 7.05
N GLY A 75 0.40 8.77 7.97
CA GLY A 75 0.18 8.57 9.39
C GLY A 75 0.56 7.19 9.88
N ASN A 76 0.48 7.01 11.20
CA ASN A 76 0.97 5.81 11.87
C ASN A 76 0.26 4.52 11.42
N VAL A 77 -0.97 4.67 10.92
CA VAL A 77 -1.79 3.60 10.35
C VAL A 77 -1.18 3.06 9.05
N ALA A 78 -0.75 3.94 8.14
CA ALA A 78 -0.09 3.55 6.90
C ALA A 78 1.23 2.83 7.18
N ILE A 79 2.00 3.31 8.16
CA ILE A 79 3.25 2.65 8.61
C ILE A 79 2.96 1.23 9.12
N LYS A 80 1.91 1.04 9.92
CA LYS A 80 1.53 -0.30 10.42
C LYS A 80 1.14 -1.26 9.29
N LEU A 81 0.39 -0.78 8.30
CA LEU A 81 0.04 -1.56 7.11
C LEU A 81 1.28 -1.90 6.29
N ALA A 82 2.16 -0.92 6.04
CA ALA A 82 3.42 -1.15 5.34
C ALA A 82 4.30 -2.17 6.09
N LYS A 83 4.37 -2.10 7.42
CA LYS A 83 5.12 -3.07 8.24
C LYS A 83 4.56 -4.50 8.21
N LYS A 84 3.31 -4.72 7.79
CA LYS A 84 2.80 -6.09 7.54
C LYS A 84 3.41 -6.71 6.29
N ILE A 85 3.85 -5.88 5.36
CA ILE A 85 4.46 -6.33 4.11
C ILE A 85 5.95 -6.46 4.34
N PRO A 86 6.55 -7.66 4.26
CA PRO A 86 7.96 -7.84 4.56
C PRO A 86 8.86 -6.95 3.67
N GLY A 87 8.53 -6.76 2.40
CA GLY A 87 9.30 -5.91 1.49
C GLY A 87 9.22 -4.41 1.79
N LEU A 88 8.16 -3.93 2.44
CA LEU A 88 8.10 -2.55 2.94
C LEU A 88 8.65 -2.46 4.36
N ALA A 89 8.47 -3.49 5.18
CA ALA A 89 8.95 -3.52 6.56
C ALA A 89 10.46 -3.34 6.66
N VAL A 90 11.25 -3.84 5.69
CA VAL A 90 12.70 -3.58 5.67
C VAL A 90 13.06 -2.10 5.49
N LEU A 91 12.11 -1.27 5.05
CA LEU A 91 12.26 0.16 4.86
C LEU A 91 11.95 0.97 6.14
N PHE A 92 11.43 0.35 7.22
CA PHE A 92 10.97 1.02 8.45
C PHE A 92 11.38 0.37 9.76
#